data_AF-A0A8H5R646-F1
#
_entry.id   AF-A0A8H5R646-F1
#
_cell.length_a   1.000
_cell.length_b   1.000
_cell.length_c   1.000
_cell.angle_alpha   90.00
_cell.angle_beta   90.00
_cell.angle_gamma   90.00
#
_symmetry.space_group_name_H-M   'P 1'
#
loop_
_entity.id
_entity.type
_entity.pdbx_description
1 polymer ?
#
loop_
_entity_poly.entity_id
_entity_poly.type
_entity_poly.pdbx_seq_one_letter_code
_entity_poly.pdbx_strand_id
1 'polypeptide(L)'
;MEGSTDNRITQTVEIVPDGDILLVVGPEKTRLLVKSPLLMAPSKPFSVMLGPNWKEGHDMQNHNGPFELLLPDDNAIALGIICSVIHFHNDKVPQILPVSDVLVVAVAADK
;
A
#
# COMPACT_ATOMS: atom_id res chain seq x y z
N MET A 1 27.80 4.54 -22.51
CA MET A 1 26.66 3.62 -22.37
C MET A 1 25.77 4.22 -21.29
N GLU A 2 24.96 5.19 -21.68
CA GLU A 2 24.08 5.93 -20.77
C GLU A 2 22.82 5.10 -20.52
N GLY A 3 22.49 4.96 -19.24
CA GLY A 3 21.36 4.20 -18.76
C GLY A 3 20.05 4.81 -19.24
N SER A 4 19.24 3.99 -19.92
CA SER A 4 17.83 4.27 -20.10
C SER A 4 17.14 4.33 -18.73
N THR A 5 16.85 5.55 -18.28
CA THR A 5 15.81 5.80 -17.28
C THR A 5 14.48 5.30 -17.84
N ASP A 6 14.07 4.11 -17.40
CA ASP A 6 12.73 3.56 -17.61
C ASP A 6 11.72 4.47 -16.91
N ASN A 7 11.26 5.50 -17.61
CA ASN A 7 10.12 6.32 -17.21
C ASN A 7 8.82 5.52 -17.43
N ARG A 8 8.69 4.38 -16.77
CA ARG A 8 7.39 3.72 -16.60
C ARG A 8 6.61 4.58 -15.63
N ILE A 9 5.67 5.35 -16.20
CA ILE A 9 4.62 6.00 -15.43
C ILE A 9 3.90 4.89 -14.67
N THR A 10 4.22 4.72 -13.39
CA THR A 10 3.63 3.69 -12.55
C THR A 10 2.25 4.20 -12.15
N GLN A 11 1.22 3.66 -12.81
CA GLN A 11 -0.16 4.08 -12.59
C GLN A 11 -0.48 3.97 -11.10
N THR A 12 -1.01 5.06 -10.55
CA THR A 12 -1.45 5.09 -9.16
C THR A 12 -2.87 4.56 -9.08
N VAL A 13 -3.06 3.56 -8.23
CA VAL A 13 -4.38 3.04 -7.89
C VAL A 13 -4.88 3.83 -6.70
N GLU A 14 -5.87 4.67 -6.95
CA GLU A 14 -6.57 5.42 -5.89
C GLU A 14 -7.57 4.49 -5.19
N ILE A 15 -7.17 3.98 -4.02
CA ILE A 15 -8.10 3.27 -3.15
C ILE A 15 -9.08 4.28 -2.57
N VAL A 16 -8.55 5.37 -1.99
CA VAL A 16 -9.30 6.55 -1.55
C VAL A 16 -8.75 7.84 -2.19
N PRO A 17 -9.60 8.76 -2.67
CA PRO A 17 -9.14 9.99 -3.32
C PRO A 17 -8.42 10.98 -2.40
N ASP A 18 -8.74 10.98 -1.10
CA ASP A 18 -8.15 11.89 -0.09
C ASP A 18 -7.04 11.22 0.73
N GLY A 19 -6.40 10.19 0.17
CA GLY A 19 -5.31 9.47 0.81
C GLY A 19 -4.12 10.37 1.14
N ASP A 20 -3.47 10.06 2.26
CA ASP A 20 -2.33 10.77 2.84
C ASP A 20 -1.03 9.96 2.81
N ILE A 21 -1.11 8.69 2.39
CA ILE A 21 0.03 7.81 2.22
C ILE A 21 -0.07 7.04 0.90
N LEU A 22 1.06 6.91 0.24
CA LEU A 22 1.24 6.19 -0.99
C LEU A 22 2.13 4.96 -0.76
N LEU A 23 1.53 3.78 -0.78
CA LEU A 23 2.28 2.53 -0.68
C LEU A 23 2.89 2.20 -2.04
N VAL A 24 4.21 2.09 -2.10
CA VAL A 24 4.96 1.71 -3.31
C VAL A 24 5.35 0.24 -3.17
N VAL A 25 4.55 -0.64 -3.79
CA VAL A 25 4.54 -2.08 -3.49
C VAL A 25 5.21 -2.89 -4.58
N GLY A 26 6.04 -3.84 -4.16
CA GLY A 26 6.62 -4.86 -5.02
C GLY A 26 7.66 -4.35 -6.02
N PRO A 27 8.24 -5.25 -6.83
CA PRO A 27 9.27 -4.91 -7.81
C PRO A 27 8.77 -4.00 -8.94
N GLU A 28 7.47 -4.06 -9.24
CA GLU A 28 6.82 -3.22 -10.24
C GLU A 28 6.47 -1.82 -9.70
N LYS A 29 6.73 -1.56 -8.42
CA LYS A 29 6.48 -0.28 -7.73
C LYS A 29 5.03 0.19 -7.87
N THR A 30 4.07 -0.73 -7.79
CA THR A 30 2.65 -0.38 -7.85
C THR A 30 2.33 0.63 -6.75
N ARG A 31 1.74 1.77 -7.14
CA ARG A 31 1.47 2.89 -6.23
C ARG A 31 0.02 2.81 -5.76
N LEU A 32 -0.22 2.59 -4.47
CA LEU A 32 -1.56 2.53 -3.87
C LEU A 32 -1.77 3.76 -2.98
N LEU A 33 -2.71 4.63 -3.32
CA LEU A 33 -3.06 5.80 -2.50
C LEU A 33 -4.14 5.41 -1.49
N VAL A 34 -3.79 5.50 -0.20
CA VAL A 34 -4.63 5.03 0.92
C VAL A 34 -4.67 6.05 2.07
N LYS A 35 -5.51 5.82 3.08
CA LYS A 35 -5.61 6.63 4.30
C LYS A 35 -4.89 5.96 5.47
N SER A 36 -3.90 6.63 6.04
CA SER A 36 -3.04 6.13 7.10
C SER A 36 -3.79 5.70 8.37
N PRO A 37 -4.79 6.44 8.92
CA PRO A 37 -5.45 6.02 10.16
C PRO A 37 -6.31 4.77 9.97
N LEU A 38 -6.92 4.60 8.78
CA LEU A 38 -7.69 3.39 8.45
C LEU A 38 -6.77 2.19 8.28
N LEU A 39 -5.59 2.38 7.68
CA LEU A 39 -4.57 1.33 7.55
C LEU A 39 -3.97 0.92 8.90
N MET A 40 -3.68 1.87 9.78
CA MET A 40 -3.05 1.63 11.08
C MET A 40 -3.99 0.95 12.09
N ALA A 41 -5.30 1.22 12.03
CA ALA A 41 -6.25 0.69 13.01
C ALA A 41 -6.32 -0.85 13.04
N PRO A 42 -6.39 -1.57 11.91
CA PRO A 42 -6.39 -3.04 11.88
C PRO A 42 -5.00 -3.65 11.70
N SER A 43 -3.96 -2.88 11.31
CA SER A 43 -2.63 -3.42 11.02
C SER A 43 -1.59 -2.99 12.04
N LYS A 44 -1.13 -3.95 12.85
CA LYS A 44 -0.07 -3.72 13.83
C LYS A 44 1.25 -3.27 13.17
N PRO A 45 1.75 -3.87 12.06
CA PRO A 45 2.96 -3.37 11.40
C PRO A 45 2.87 -1.90 11.00
N PHE A 46 1.77 -1.49 10.33
CA PHE A 46 1.60 -0.08 9.94
C PHE A 46 1.39 0.84 11.15
N SER A 47 0.66 0.40 12.17
CA SER A 47 0.49 1.15 13.42
C SER A 47 1.82 1.46 14.10
N VAL A 48 2.73 0.47 14.13
CA VAL A 48 4.07 0.63 14.71
C VAL A 48 4.92 1.55 13.84
N MET A 49 5.05 1.24 12.55
CA MET A 49 5.93 1.95 11.61
C MET A 49 5.53 3.40 11.38
N LEU A 50 4.23 3.70 11.27
CA LEU A 50 3.71 5.05 11.09
C LEU A 50 3.47 5.77 12.42
N GLY A 51 3.78 5.10 13.54
CA GLY A 51 3.71 5.68 14.87
C GLY A 51 4.85 6.66 15.16
N PRO A 52 4.76 7.42 16.26
CA PRO A 52 5.69 8.51 16.59
C PRO A 52 7.07 8.04 17.04
N ASN A 53 7.34 6.73 17.07
CA ASN A 53 8.61 6.17 17.53
C ASN A 53 9.52 5.74 16.38
N TRP A 54 9.02 5.81 15.15
CA TRP A 54 9.70 5.35 13.95
C TRP A 54 9.93 6.52 12.99
N LYS A 55 10.99 6.41 12.21
CA LYS A 55 11.40 7.46 11.27
C LYS A 55 10.28 7.74 10.27
N GLU A 56 9.63 6.69 9.78
CA GLU A 56 8.56 6.76 8.80
C GLU A 56 7.38 7.59 9.32
N GLY A 57 6.98 7.41 10.58
CA GLY A 57 5.94 8.23 11.21
C GLY A 57 6.33 9.70 11.34
N HIS A 58 7.59 10.00 11.70
CA HIS A 58 8.09 11.38 11.75
C HIS A 58 8.18 12.03 10.36
N ASP A 59 8.70 11.31 9.38
CA ASP A 59 8.84 11.80 8.01
C ASP A 59 7.45 12.09 7.42
N MET A 60 6.47 11.20 7.65
CA MET A 60 5.08 11.40 7.24
C MET A 60 4.46 12.68 7.81
N GLN A 61 4.66 12.95 9.12
CA GLN A 61 4.11 14.16 9.77
C GLN A 61 4.69 15.47 9.22
N ASN A 62 5.92 15.44 8.71
CA ASN A 62 6.61 16.61 8.18
C ASN A 62 6.53 16.71 6.64
N HIS A 63 5.85 15.76 5.99
CA HIS A 63 5.75 15.70 4.54
C HIS A 63 4.60 16.56 4.01
N ASN A 64 4.83 17.25 2.88
CA ASN A 64 3.78 17.98 2.18
C ASN A 64 3.17 17.09 1.09
N GLY A 65 1.88 16.76 1.24
CA GLY A 65 1.20 15.82 0.35
C GLY A 65 1.41 14.36 0.75
N PRO A 66 0.94 13.39 -0.05
CA PRO A 66 0.99 11.98 0.31
C PRO A 66 2.42 11.49 0.55
N PHE A 67 2.66 10.88 1.71
CA PHE A 67 3.96 10.31 2.06
C PHE A 67 4.19 9.00 1.33
N GLU A 68 5.34 8.81 0.69
CA GLU A 68 5.67 7.55 0.00
C GLU A 68 6.30 6.54 0.96
N LEU A 69 5.70 5.36 1.06
CA LEU A 69 6.20 4.24 1.87
C LEU A 69 6.57 3.06 0.97
N LEU A 70 7.83 2.66 1.00
CA LEU A 70 8.35 1.58 0.17
C LEU A 70 8.11 0.21 0.80
N LEU A 71 7.48 -0.70 0.04
CA LEU A 71 7.17 -2.09 0.43
C LEU A 71 7.62 -3.05 -0.69
N PRO A 72 8.93 -3.13 -0.98
CA PRO A 72 9.44 -3.86 -2.15
C PRO A 72 9.21 -5.39 -2.09
N ASP A 73 9.07 -5.94 -0.88
CA ASP A 73 8.92 -7.38 -0.65
C ASP A 73 7.45 -7.82 -0.55
N ASP A 74 6.51 -6.87 -0.62
CA ASP A 74 5.08 -7.15 -0.54
C ASP A 74 4.45 -7.34 -1.92
N ASN A 75 3.35 -8.09 -1.94
CA ASN A 75 2.61 -8.36 -3.16
C ASN A 75 1.55 -7.27 -3.41
N ALA A 76 1.64 -6.60 -4.56
CA ALA A 76 0.77 -5.49 -4.93
C ALA A 76 -0.71 -5.87 -5.06
N ILE A 77 -1.02 -7.07 -5.57
CA ILE A 77 -2.39 -7.56 -5.70
C ILE A 77 -2.99 -7.77 -4.32
N ALA A 78 -2.26 -8.45 -3.43
CA ALA A 78 -2.69 -8.71 -2.07
C ALA A 78 -2.92 -7.42 -1.28
N LEU A 79 -1.96 -6.48 -1.29
CA LEU A 79 -2.13 -5.21 -0.61
C LEU A 79 -3.24 -4.35 -1.23
N GLY A 80 -3.45 -4.40 -2.55
CA GLY A 80 -4.57 -3.73 -3.20
C GLY A 80 -5.94 -4.23 -2.70
N ILE A 81 -6.09 -5.54 -2.56
CA ILE A 81 -7.31 -6.17 -2.02
C ILE A 81 -7.48 -5.81 -0.54
N ILE A 82 -6.45 -6.02 0.28
CA ILE A 82 -6.49 -5.72 1.72
C ILE A 82 -6.82 -4.24 1.96
N CYS A 83 -6.18 -3.33 1.22
CA CYS A 83 -6.47 -1.90 1.33
C CYS A 83 -7.91 -1.59 0.91
N SER A 84 -8.43 -2.20 -0.15
CA SER A 84 -9.83 -2.02 -0.55
C SER A 84 -10.79 -2.44 0.56
N VAL A 85 -10.53 -3.57 1.24
CA VAL A 85 -11.34 -4.04 2.37
C VAL A 85 -11.26 -3.09 3.57
N ILE A 86 -10.05 -2.70 3.97
CA ILE A 86 -9.82 -1.78 5.11
C ILE A 86 -10.51 -0.43 4.89
N HIS A 87 -10.57 0.04 3.64
CA HIS A 87 -11.21 1.30 3.27
C HIS A 87 -12.69 1.13 2.88
N PHE A 88 -13.29 -0.03 3.16
CA PHE A 88 -14.70 -0.34 2.89
C PHE A 88 -15.12 -0.28 1.41
N HIS A 89 -14.15 -0.34 0.49
CA HIS A 89 -14.37 -0.44 -0.96
C HIS A 89 -14.49 -1.90 -1.42
N ASN A 90 -15.36 -2.65 -0.74
CA ASN A 90 -15.57 -4.08 -1.02
C ASN A 90 -16.14 -4.33 -2.42
N ASP A 91 -16.74 -3.33 -3.05
CA ASP A 91 -17.18 -3.34 -4.45
C ASP A 91 -16.01 -3.44 -5.45
N LYS A 92 -14.82 -2.98 -5.05
CA LYS A 92 -13.58 -3.10 -5.85
C LYS A 92 -12.84 -4.43 -5.62
N VAL A 93 -13.27 -5.25 -4.66
CA VAL A 93 -12.65 -6.56 -4.38
C VAL A 93 -13.14 -7.58 -5.41
N PRO A 94 -12.24 -8.30 -6.11
CA PRO A 94 -12.66 -9.33 -7.05
C PRO A 94 -13.48 -10.42 -6.38
N GLN A 95 -14.66 -10.73 -6.94
CA GLN A 95 -15.53 -11.81 -6.47
C GLN A 95 -14.98 -13.20 -6.80
N ILE A 96 -14.07 -13.28 -7.75
CA ILE A 96 -13.41 -14.51 -8.19
C ILE A 96 -11.92 -14.24 -8.16
N LEU A 97 -11.21 -15.06 -7.39
CA LEU A 97 -9.76 -15.04 -7.26
C LEU A 97 -9.21 -16.44 -7.50
N PRO A 98 -8.09 -16.59 -8.23
CA PRO A 98 -7.33 -17.82 -8.25
C PRO A 98 -6.98 -18.28 -6.83
N VAL A 99 -6.97 -19.59 -6.58
CA VAL A 99 -6.63 -20.15 -5.25
C VAL A 99 -5.25 -19.72 -4.78
N SER A 100 -4.29 -19.58 -5.71
CA SER A 100 -2.95 -19.03 -5.44
C SER A 100 -3.01 -17.63 -4.84
N ASP A 101 -3.89 -16.78 -5.36
CA ASP A 101 -3.98 -15.38 -4.98
C ASP A 101 -4.68 -15.24 -3.62
N VAL A 102 -5.66 -16.12 -3.34
CA VAL A 102 -6.27 -16.23 -2.01
C VAL A 102 -5.22 -16.57 -0.95
N LEU A 103 -4.31 -17.51 -1.23
CA LEU A 103 -3.21 -17.82 -0.31
C LEU A 103 -2.28 -16.62 -0.10
N VAL A 104 -1.92 -15.91 -1.18
CA VAL A 104 -1.08 -14.71 -1.10
C VAL A 104 -1.72 -13.60 -0.26
N VAL A 105 -3.03 -13.37 -0.43
CA VAL A 105 -3.81 -12.42 0.39
C VAL A 105 -3.82 -12.87 1.85
N ALA A 106 -4.09 -14.15 2.11
CA ALA A 106 -4.15 -14.69 3.48
C ALA A 106 -2.81 -14.53 4.20
N VAL A 107 -1.69 -14.85 3.54
CA VAL A 107 -0.34 -14.67 4.09
C VAL A 107 -0.04 -13.20 4.35
N ALA A 108 -0.42 -12.29 3.44
CA ALA A 108 -0.21 -10.86 3.63
C ALA A 108 -1.05 -10.28 4.78
N ALA A 109 -2.26 -10.78 5.01
CA ALA A 109 -3.16 -10.33 6.07
C ALA A 109 -2.76 -10.82 7.47
N ASP A 110 -1.98 -11.90 7.58
CA ASP A 110 -1.48 -12.45 8.86
C ASP A 110 -0.28 -11.68 9.43
N LYS A 111 0.42 -10.91 8.59
CA LYS A 111 1.62 -10.12 8.98
C LYS A 111 1.30 -9.01 10.00
#